data_AF-A0A7V7NSH6-F1
#
_entry.id   AF-A0A7V7NSH6-F1
#
_cell.length_a   1.000
_cell.length_b   1.000
_cell.length_c   1.000
_cell.angle_alpha   90.00
_cell.angle_beta   90.00
_cell.angle_gamma   90.00
#
_symmetry.space_group_name_H-M   'P 1'
#
loop_
_entity.id
_entity.type
_entity.pdbx_description
1 polymer ?
#
loop_
_entity_poly.entity_id
_entity_poly.type
_entity_poly.pdbx_seq_one_letter_code
_entity_poly.pdbx_strand_id
1 'polypeptide(L)'
;MKLNVNFESLHLEVSKVKGLIGFAEALRKSSYSYQEAVEELKQFVSKNGGECHQEEGVTRFIALGESLDCYQPYQDIDKLYFDC
;
A
#
# COMPACT_ATOMS: atom_id res chain seq x y z
N MET A 1 14.52 21.43 22.49
CA MET A 1 14.68 20.38 21.46
C MET A 1 13.27 20.03 20.97
N LYS A 2 12.85 20.48 19.77
CA LYS A 2 11.55 20.07 19.21
C LYS A 2 11.76 18.68 18.58
N LEU A 3 11.20 17.65 19.19
CA LEU A 3 11.16 16.32 18.58
C LEU A 3 10.29 16.42 17.32
N ASN A 4 10.92 16.41 16.16
CA ASN A 4 10.23 16.35 14.88
C ASN A 4 9.80 14.88 14.68
N VAL A 5 8.80 14.45 15.43
CA VAL A 5 8.28 13.08 15.35
C VAL A 5 7.47 12.98 14.06
N ASN A 6 7.98 12.23 13.08
CA ASN A 6 7.19 11.87 11.92
C ASN A 6 6.14 10.82 12.34
N PHE A 7 4.87 11.20 12.37
CA PHE A 7 3.75 10.32 12.74
C PHE A 7 3.27 9.43 11.59
N GLU A 8 3.83 9.60 10.39
CA GLU A 8 3.47 8.85 9.19
C GLU A 8 3.72 7.35 9.36
N SER A 9 4.88 6.95 9.90
CA SER A 9 5.18 5.54 10.16
C SER A 9 4.21 4.93 11.18
N LEU A 10 3.85 5.68 12.23
CA LEU A 10 2.86 5.24 13.21
C LEU A 10 1.46 5.11 12.58
N HIS A 11 1.08 6.05 11.72
CA HIS A 11 -0.19 6.01 11.01
C HIS A 11 -0.29 4.80 10.07
N LEU A 12 0.79 4.50 9.34
CA LEU A 12 0.88 3.33 8.48
C LEU A 12 0.77 2.02 9.28
N GLU A 13 1.46 1.89 10.41
CA GLU A 13 1.34 0.70 11.27
C GLU A 13 -0.08 0.52 11.83
N VAL A 14 -0.75 1.60 12.25
CA VAL A 14 -2.16 1.53 12.70
C VAL A 14 -3.10 1.14 11.55
N SER A 15 -2.83 1.61 10.33
CA SER A 15 -3.67 1.29 9.17
C SER A 15 -3.59 -0.18 8.76
N LYS A 16 -2.48 -0.88 9.02
CA LYS A 16 -2.36 -2.34 8.83
C LYS A 16 -3.39 -3.14 9.64
N VAL A 17 -3.82 -2.62 10.79
CA VAL A 17 -4.88 -3.23 11.62
C VAL A 17 -6.25 -3.14 10.95
N LYS A 18 -6.45 -2.19 10.02
CA LYS A 18 -7.71 -2.00 9.30
C LYS A 18 -7.88 -2.90 8.08
N GLY A 19 -6.90 -3.76 7.78
CA GLY A 19 -6.91 -4.62 6.58
C GLY A 19 -6.06 -4.07 5.44
N LEU A 20 -6.06 -4.81 4.33
CA LEU A 20 -5.33 -4.52 3.10
C LEU A 20 -5.79 -3.19 2.49
N ILE A 21 -7.10 -2.98 2.36
CA ILE A 21 -7.66 -1.76 1.76
C ILE A 21 -7.33 -0.55 2.64
N GLY A 22 -7.51 -0.68 3.96
CA GLY A 22 -7.20 0.39 4.91
C GLY A 22 -5.72 0.80 4.89
N PHE A 23 -4.82 -0.18 4.70
CA PHE A 23 -3.39 0.08 4.55
C PHE A 23 -3.08 0.78 3.21
N ALA A 24 -3.69 0.32 2.11
CA ALA A 24 -3.52 0.93 0.79
C ALA A 24 -4.00 2.40 0.75
N GLU A 25 -5.12 2.72 1.40
CA GLU A 25 -5.59 4.10 1.53
C GLU A 25 -4.60 5.00 2.27
N ALA A 26 -3.94 4.47 3.31
CA ALA A 26 -2.94 5.20 4.06
C ALA A 26 -1.68 5.45 3.22
N LEU A 27 -1.24 4.45 2.44
CA LEU A 27 -0.14 4.58 1.48
C LEU A 27 -0.45 5.58 0.36
N ARG A 28 -1.67 5.63 -0.16
CA ARG A 28 -2.08 6.62 -1.16
C ARG A 28 -1.99 8.07 -0.64
N LYS A 29 -2.14 8.27 0.66
CA LYS A 29 -2.10 9.59 1.33
C LYS A 29 -0.72 9.92 1.90
N SER A 30 0.21 8.97 1.91
CA SER A 30 1.56 9.16 2.43
C SER A 30 2.47 9.80 1.38
N SER A 31 3.72 10.02 1.76
CA SER A 31 4.81 10.48 0.90
C SER A 31 5.45 9.36 0.07
N TYR A 32 4.96 8.13 0.19
CA TYR A 32 5.52 6.98 -0.51
C TYR A 32 5.27 7.08 -2.02
N SER A 33 6.31 6.78 -2.79
CA SER A 33 6.21 6.54 -4.23
C SER A 33 5.31 5.35 -4.53
N TYR A 34 4.89 5.21 -5.80
CA TYR A 34 4.17 4.03 -6.26
C TYR A 34 4.95 2.75 -5.95
N GLN A 35 6.26 2.73 -6.24
CA GLN A 35 7.10 1.55 -6.03
C GLN A 35 7.26 1.20 -4.54
N GLU A 36 7.50 2.20 -3.68
CA GLU A 36 7.61 1.97 -2.24
C GLU A 36 6.30 1.46 -1.66
N ALA A 37 5.16 2.01 -2.10
CA ALA A 37 3.84 1.58 -1.66
C ALA A 37 3.53 0.13 -2.09
N VAL A 38 3.88 -0.25 -3.32
CA VAL A 38 3.72 -1.64 -3.81
C VAL A 38 4.59 -2.61 -3.01
N GLU A 39 5.82 -2.24 -2.66
CA GLU A 39 6.70 -3.09 -1.84
C GLU A 39 6.16 -3.26 -0.41
N GLU A 40 5.65 -2.19 0.21
CA GLU A 40 4.98 -2.26 1.51
C GLU A 40 3.75 -3.17 1.48
N LEU A 41 2.90 -3.07 0.44
CA LEU A 41 1.74 -3.94 0.26
C LEU A 41 2.15 -5.40 0.08
N LYS A 42 3.20 -5.67 -0.69
CA LYS A 42 3.75 -7.00 -0.87
C LYS A 42 4.24 -7.60 0.45
N GLN A 43 4.92 -6.81 1.28
CA GLN A 43 5.33 -7.23 2.61
C GLN A 43 4.14 -7.50 3.53
N PHE A 44 3.12 -6.64 3.50
CA PHE A 44 1.90 -6.82 4.28
C PHE A 44 1.17 -8.11 3.89
N VAL A 45 0.96 -8.33 2.59
CA VAL A 45 0.29 -9.52 2.04
C VAL A 45 1.06 -10.79 2.39
N SER A 46 2.38 -10.78 2.19
CA SER A 46 3.26 -11.92 2.54
C SER A 46 3.19 -12.27 4.02
N LYS A 47 3.23 -11.26 4.92
CA LYS A 47 3.11 -11.47 6.37
C LYS A 47 1.75 -12.05 6.80
N ASN A 48 0.70 -11.76 6.04
CA ASN A 48 -0.65 -12.26 6.30
C ASN A 48 -0.98 -13.54 5.51
N GLY A 49 0.00 -14.17 4.86
CA GLY A 49 -0.19 -15.41 4.10
C GLY A 49 -1.04 -15.24 2.84
N GLY A 50 -1.11 -14.03 2.30
CA GLY A 50 -1.84 -13.70 1.09
C GLY A 50 -1.04 -13.93 -0.19
N GLU A 51 -1.62 -13.52 -1.31
CA GLU A 51 -1.08 -13.71 -2.65
C GLU A 51 -0.86 -12.38 -3.38
N CYS A 52 0.17 -12.35 -4.23
CA CYS A 52 0.47 -11.24 -5.11
C CYS A 52 0.60 -11.76 -6.53
N HIS A 53 -0.20 -11.20 -7.44
CA HIS A 53 -0.24 -11.54 -8.86
C HIS A 53 0.05 -10.29 -9.68
N GLN A 54 0.88 -10.41 -10.72
CA GLN A 54 1.22 -9.30 -11.59
C GLN A 54 0.78 -9.62 -13.01
N GLU A 55 -0.07 -8.78 -13.59
CA GLU A 55 -0.66 -8.98 -14.92
C GLU A 55 -0.86 -7.63 -15.61
N GLU A 56 -0.38 -7.48 -16.86
CA GLU A 56 -0.61 -6.30 -17.71
C GLU A 56 -0.34 -4.92 -17.07
N GLY A 57 0.65 -4.83 -16.17
CA GLY A 57 0.99 -3.57 -15.49
C GLY A 57 0.13 -3.26 -14.25
N VAL A 58 -0.75 -4.19 -13.88
CA VAL A 58 -1.50 -4.20 -12.63
C VAL A 58 -0.85 -5.21 -11.66
N THR A 59 -0.74 -4.82 -10.40
CA THR A 59 -0.31 -5.70 -9.31
C THR A 59 -1.51 -5.95 -8.39
N ARG A 60 -2.06 -7.17 -8.46
CA ARG A 60 -3.16 -7.62 -7.61
C ARG A 60 -2.63 -8.21 -6.31
N PHE A 61 -3.18 -7.74 -5.21
CA PHE A 61 -2.92 -8.25 -3.86
C PHE A 61 -4.19 -8.87 -3.28
N ILE A 62 -4.05 -10.03 -2.65
CA ILE A 62 -5.16 -10.73 -1.99
C ILE A 62 -4.71 -11.11 -0.59
N ALA A 63 -5.34 -10.58 0.45
CA ALA A 63 -5.05 -10.93 1.84
C ALA A 63 -6.27 -10.70 2.72
N LEU A 64 -6.44 -11.53 3.76
CA LEU A 64 -7.50 -11.35 4.77
C LEU A 64 -8.93 -11.28 4.21
N GLY A 65 -9.19 -11.87 3.03
CA GLY A 65 -10.49 -11.82 2.35
C GLY A 65 -10.73 -10.57 1.51
N GLU A 66 -9.73 -9.70 1.36
CA GLU A 66 -9.77 -8.48 0.55
C GLU A 66 -8.89 -8.65 -0.70
N SER A 67 -9.30 -8.01 -1.80
CA SER A 67 -8.53 -7.87 -3.04
C SER A 67 -8.23 -6.41 -3.34
N LEU A 68 -7.08 -6.16 -3.95
CA LEU A 68 -6.61 -4.82 -4.27
C LEU A 68 -5.79 -4.84 -5.57
N ASP A 69 -6.24 -4.14 -6.59
CA ASP A 69 -5.57 -4.03 -7.88
C ASP A 69 -4.83 -2.70 -7.96
N CYS A 70 -3.50 -2.72 -7.85
CA CYS A 70 -2.65 -1.54 -7.90
C CYS A 70 -2.13 -1.27 -9.31
N TYR A 71 -2.15 -0.01 -9.73
CA TYR A 71 -1.70 0.41 -11.06
C TYR A 71 -1.13 1.83 -11.04
N GLN A 72 -0.43 2.22 -12.11
CA GLN A 72 0.12 3.56 -12.29
C GLN A 72 -0.34 4.14 -13.64
N PRO A 73 -1.48 4.87 -13.67
CA PRO A 73 -2.06 5.37 -14.92
C PRO A 73 -1.26 6.57 -15.50
N TYR A 74 -0.55 7.29 -14.64
CA TYR A 74 0.24 8.47 -14.99
C TYR A 74 1.68 8.27 -14.53
N GLN A 75 2.62 8.21 -15.47
CA GLN A 75 4.05 7.99 -15.15
C GLN A 75 4.70 9.20 -14.48
N ASP A 76 4.13 10.39 -14.66
CA ASP A 76 4.55 11.66 -14.07
C ASP A 76 4.03 11.88 -12.65
N ILE A 77 3.06 11.07 -12.20
CA ILE A 77 2.51 11.13 -10.86
C ILE A 77 2.98 9.91 -10.06
N ASP A 78 3.86 10.16 -9.10
CA ASP A 78 4.43 9.12 -8.25
C ASP A 78 3.55 8.86 -7.02
N LYS A 79 2.39 8.23 -7.25
CA LYS A 79 1.41 7.88 -6.21
C LYS A 79 0.78 6.52 -6.45
N LEU A 80 0.31 5.90 -5.38
CA LEU A 80 -0.46 4.66 -5.44
C LEU A 80 -1.90 4.88 -5.95
N TYR A 81 -2.22 4.33 -7.12
CA TYR A 81 -3.59 4.14 -7.59
C TYR A 81 -3.99 2.67 -7.41
N PHE A 82 -5.25 2.45 -7.05
CA PHE A 82 -5.79 1.12 -6.87
C PHE A 82 -7.32 1.10 -6.95
N ASP A 83 -7.86 -0.07 -7.28
CA ASP A 83 -9.27 -0.43 -7.17
C ASP A 83 -9.43 -1.70 -6.30
N CYS A 84 -10.63 -1.91 -5.74
CA CYS A 84 -10.95 -3.00 -4.81
C CYS A 84 -12.22 -3.77 -5.20
#